data_AF-A0A9W6LDG1-F1
#
_entry.id   AF-A0A9W6LDG1-F1
#
_cell.length_a   1.000
_cell.length_b   1.000
_cell.length_c   1.000
_cell.angle_alpha   90.00
_cell.angle_beta   90.00
_cell.angle_gamma   90.00
#
_symmetry.space_group_name_H-M   'P 1'
#
loop_
_entity.id
_entity.type
_entity.pdbx_description
1 polymer ?
#
loop_
_entity_poly.entity_id
_entity_poly.type
_entity_poly.pdbx_seq_one_letter_code
_entity_poly.pdbx_strand_id
1 'polypeptide(L)'
;MSQGMTNLVDVLHARRASMEEMVQLLAREREAIIGCDTERLHEATSRKLEVAAAMEVLDSNCRQLMTGEAERLGLPANATLTPIIGRCTPDEQAELTALQKTIATLAAEIRQLVDENRRFLGSSLTTINRSLAFFQSRFTVSETYGGSGQMVERGTNSSLLRREI
;
A
#
# COMPACT_ATOMS: atom_id res chain seq x y z
N MET A 1 -3.13 -4.35 37.48
CA MET A 1 -3.09 -5.06 36.20
C MET A 1 -2.89 -6.55 36.43
N SER A 2 -3.75 -7.39 35.85
CA SER A 2 -3.49 -8.82 35.71
C SER A 2 -2.46 -9.04 34.60
N GLN A 3 -1.66 -10.11 34.70
CA GLN A 3 -0.56 -10.35 33.76
C GLN A 3 -1.02 -10.48 32.30
N GLY A 4 -2.23 -11.00 32.05
CA GLY A 4 -2.79 -11.05 30.70
C GLY A 4 -3.22 -9.68 30.15
N MET A 5 -3.61 -8.73 31.00
CA MET A 5 -3.92 -7.35 30.57
C MET A 5 -2.65 -6.60 30.17
N THR A 6 -1.57 -6.76 30.95
CA THR A 6 -0.25 -6.19 30.59
C THR A 6 0.22 -6.75 29.24
N ASN A 7 0.14 -8.06 29.04
CA ASN A 7 0.50 -8.67 27.76
C ASN A 7 -0.36 -8.15 26.58
N LEU A 8 -1.66 -7.88 26.81
CA LEU A 8 -2.53 -7.31 25.78
C LEU A 8 -2.11 -5.89 25.41
N VAL A 9 -1.78 -5.05 26.41
CA VAL A 9 -1.27 -3.69 26.18
C VAL A 9 0.03 -3.74 25.39
N ASP A 10 0.97 -4.60 25.75
CA ASP A 10 2.25 -4.77 25.05
C ASP A 10 2.06 -5.17 23.57
N VAL A 11 1.16 -6.12 23.30
CA VAL A 11 0.84 -6.55 21.93
C VAL A 11 0.15 -5.43 21.13
N LEU A 12 -0.72 -4.63 21.76
CA LEU A 12 -1.34 -3.48 21.10
C LEU A 12 -0.32 -2.38 20.77
N HIS A 13 0.67 -2.16 21.64
CA HIS A 13 1.79 -1.26 21.34
C HIS A 13 2.67 -1.77 20.20
N ALA A 14 3.02 -3.06 20.21
CA ALA A 14 3.77 -3.68 19.11
C ALA A 14 3.01 -3.56 17.78
N ARG A 15 1.70 -3.82 17.80
CA ARG A 15 0.81 -3.67 16.63
C ARG A 15 0.81 -2.24 16.12
N ARG A 16 0.69 -1.25 17.01
CA ARG A 16 0.76 0.17 16.65
C ARG A 16 2.10 0.49 15.96
N ALA A 17 3.22 0.05 16.53
CA ALA A 17 4.54 0.31 15.97
C ALA A 17 4.70 -0.29 14.56
N SER A 18 4.25 -1.53 14.34
CA SER A 18 4.28 -2.14 12.99
C SER A 18 3.38 -1.40 11.99
N MET A 19 2.24 -0.86 12.44
CA MET A 19 1.38 -0.03 11.58
C MET A 19 2.02 1.30 11.23
N GLU A 20 2.70 1.97 12.17
CA GLU A 20 3.48 3.18 11.92
C GLU A 20 4.61 2.92 10.91
N GLU A 21 5.31 1.77 11.03
CA GLU A 21 6.32 1.35 10.05
C GLU A 21 5.69 1.13 8.66
N MET A 22 4.54 0.47 8.58
CA MET A 22 3.81 0.27 7.31
C MET A 22 3.44 1.59 6.64
N VAL A 23 2.96 2.58 7.41
CA VAL A 23 2.66 3.93 6.89
C VAL A 23 3.91 4.56 6.26
N GLN A 24 5.06 4.50 6.95
CA GLN A 24 6.32 5.03 6.42
C GLN A 24 6.75 4.31 5.13
N LEU A 25 6.62 2.99 5.08
CA LEU A 25 6.97 2.20 3.90
C LEU A 25 6.05 2.52 2.70
N LEU A 26 4.76 2.71 2.93
CA LEU A 26 3.81 3.11 1.90
C LEU A 26 4.09 4.53 1.37
N ALA A 27 4.52 5.44 2.25
CA ALA A 27 4.95 6.78 1.84
C ALA A 27 6.23 6.74 0.99
N ARG A 28 7.23 5.93 1.38
CA ARG A 28 8.45 5.71 0.58
C ARG A 28 8.16 5.04 -0.76
N GLU A 29 7.26 4.06 -0.78
CA GLU A 29 6.79 3.43 -2.02
C GLU A 29 6.17 4.48 -2.95
N ARG A 30 5.36 5.39 -2.43
CA ARG A 30 4.78 6.50 -3.21
C ARG A 30 5.86 7.39 -3.83
N GLU A 31 6.86 7.77 -3.06
CA GLU A 31 8.00 8.56 -3.55
C GLU A 31 8.78 7.83 -4.64
N ALA A 32 9.01 6.52 -4.48
CA ALA A 32 9.67 5.69 -5.48
C ALA A 32 8.84 5.56 -6.78
N ILE A 33 7.50 5.42 -6.67
CA ILE A 33 6.58 5.41 -7.82
C ILE A 33 6.66 6.73 -8.59
N ILE A 34 6.60 7.86 -7.87
CA ILE A 34 6.67 9.20 -8.49
C ILE A 34 8.03 9.44 -9.14
N GLY A 35 9.11 8.96 -8.52
CA GLY A 35 10.48 9.08 -9.03
C GLY A 35 10.86 8.06 -10.11
N CYS A 36 9.98 7.11 -10.45
CA CYS A 36 10.28 5.97 -11.31
C CYS A 36 11.53 5.17 -10.84
N ASP A 37 11.79 5.13 -9.54
CA ASP A 37 12.94 4.46 -8.94
C ASP A 37 12.58 2.99 -8.65
N THR A 38 12.93 2.11 -9.58
CA THR A 38 12.59 0.68 -9.51
C THR A 38 13.35 -0.07 -8.42
N GLU A 39 14.56 0.37 -8.07
CA GLU A 39 15.36 -0.27 -7.01
C GLU A 39 14.75 0.02 -5.64
N ARG A 40 14.46 1.29 -5.35
CA ARG A 40 13.78 1.68 -4.10
C ARG A 40 12.38 1.08 -3.99
N LEU A 41 11.67 0.97 -5.11
CA LEU A 41 10.35 0.32 -5.14
C LEU A 41 10.45 -1.16 -4.76
N HIS A 42 11.47 -1.86 -5.25
CA HIS A 42 11.70 -3.27 -4.91
C HIS A 42 12.04 -3.45 -3.42
N GLU A 43 12.95 -2.64 -2.89
CA GLU A 43 13.32 -2.65 -1.47
C GLU A 43 12.10 -2.37 -0.57
N ALA A 44 11.33 -1.32 -0.88
CA ALA A 44 10.13 -0.97 -0.13
C ALA A 44 9.09 -2.10 -0.18
N THR A 45 8.94 -2.79 -1.33
CA THR A 45 8.02 -3.92 -1.47
C THR A 45 8.42 -5.09 -0.58
N SER A 46 9.70 -5.48 -0.60
CA SER A 46 10.21 -6.57 0.24
C SER A 46 9.99 -6.28 1.73
N ARG A 47 10.32 -5.05 2.17
CA ARG A 47 10.13 -4.67 3.56
C ARG A 47 8.65 -4.62 3.97
N LYS A 48 7.75 -4.19 3.07
CA LYS A 48 6.29 -4.24 3.32
C LYS A 48 5.80 -5.67 3.55
N LEU A 49 6.30 -6.65 2.81
CA LEU A 49 5.92 -8.05 2.99
C LEU A 49 6.33 -8.58 4.37
N GLU A 50 7.54 -8.23 4.83
CA GLU A 50 8.02 -8.58 6.17
C GLU A 50 7.14 -7.97 7.27
N VAL A 51 6.86 -6.67 7.17
CA VAL A 51 6.01 -5.98 8.16
C VAL A 51 4.57 -6.50 8.13
N ALA A 52 4.03 -6.81 6.95
CA ALA A 52 2.70 -7.41 6.82
C ALA A 52 2.62 -8.78 7.52
N ALA A 53 3.63 -9.64 7.33
CA ALA A 53 3.70 -10.93 8.01
C ALA A 53 3.79 -10.77 9.54
N ALA A 54 4.60 -9.81 10.03
CA ALA A 54 4.68 -9.50 11.45
C ALA A 54 3.34 -9.00 12.01
N MET A 55 2.63 -8.15 11.26
CA MET A 55 1.29 -7.67 11.64
C MET A 55 0.26 -8.80 11.73
N GLU A 56 0.30 -9.79 10.83
CA GLU A 56 -0.60 -10.95 10.90
C GLU A 56 -0.37 -11.79 12.18
N VAL A 57 0.88 -12.00 12.57
CA VAL A 57 1.24 -12.68 13.82
C VAL A 57 0.72 -11.90 15.03
N LEU A 58 0.94 -10.58 15.05
CA LEU A 58 0.46 -9.71 16.12
C LEU A 58 -1.07 -9.69 16.21
N ASP A 59 -1.78 -9.68 15.08
CA ASP A 59 -3.23 -9.72 15.04
C ASP A 59 -3.77 -11.05 15.59
N SER A 60 -3.12 -12.18 15.27
CA SER A 60 -3.46 -13.48 15.83
C SER A 60 -3.26 -13.52 17.35
N ASN A 61 -2.09 -13.08 17.82
CA ASN A 61 -1.76 -13.02 19.24
C ASN A 61 -2.71 -12.08 20.01
N CYS A 62 -3.03 -10.92 19.43
CA CYS A 62 -3.97 -9.97 20.00
C CYS A 62 -5.36 -10.59 20.17
N ARG A 63 -5.86 -11.35 19.16
CA ARG A 63 -7.14 -12.03 19.26
C ARG A 63 -7.15 -13.09 20.36
N GLN A 64 -6.09 -13.89 20.47
CA GLN A 64 -5.98 -14.91 21.52
C GLN A 64 -5.98 -14.28 22.92
N LEU A 65 -5.21 -13.21 23.12
CA LEU A 65 -5.18 -12.48 24.39
C LEU A 65 -6.54 -11.83 24.70
N MET A 66 -7.17 -11.20 23.70
CA MET A 66 -8.51 -10.63 23.86
C MET A 66 -9.54 -11.68 24.27
N THR A 67 -9.53 -12.88 23.66
CA THR A 67 -10.42 -13.98 24.05
C THR A 67 -10.17 -14.41 25.49
N GLY A 68 -8.91 -14.59 25.90
CA GLY A 68 -8.58 -14.98 27.28
C GLY A 68 -8.95 -13.92 28.31
N GLU A 69 -8.77 -12.63 27.99
CA GLU A 69 -9.20 -11.53 28.84
C GLU A 69 -10.71 -11.40 28.91
N ALA A 70 -11.42 -11.61 27.79
CA ALA A 70 -12.88 -11.60 27.74
C ALA A 70 -13.46 -12.71 28.64
N GLU A 71 -12.97 -13.94 28.51
CA GLU A 71 -13.41 -15.07 29.35
C GLU A 71 -13.19 -14.78 30.84
N ARG A 72 -12.02 -14.24 31.21
CA ARG A 72 -11.71 -13.85 32.58
C ARG A 72 -12.63 -12.76 33.13
N LEU A 73 -13.11 -11.87 32.27
CA LEU A 73 -14.04 -10.79 32.63
C LEU A 73 -15.51 -11.22 32.54
N GLY A 74 -15.79 -12.49 32.22
CA GLY A 74 -17.14 -13.03 32.02
C GLY A 74 -17.84 -12.48 30.78
N LEU A 75 -17.06 -12.01 29.80
CA LEU A 75 -17.54 -11.53 28.50
C LEU A 75 -17.54 -12.69 27.48
N PRO A 76 -18.31 -12.56 26.39
CA PRO A 76 -18.25 -13.50 25.28
C PRO A 76 -16.82 -13.61 24.69
N ALA A 77 -16.39 -14.81 24.30
CA ALA A 77 -15.07 -15.06 23.70
C ALA A 77 -14.77 -14.25 22.42
N ASN A 78 -15.82 -13.75 21.76
CA ASN A 78 -15.76 -12.88 20.58
C ASN A 78 -15.95 -11.39 20.93
N ALA A 79 -15.84 -11.02 22.20
CA ALA A 79 -15.97 -9.62 22.61
C ALA A 79 -14.89 -8.76 21.94
N THR A 80 -15.31 -7.59 21.49
CA THR A 80 -14.40 -6.58 20.93
C THR A 80 -13.63 -5.88 22.05
N LEU A 81 -12.64 -5.06 21.69
CA LEU A 81 -11.80 -4.36 22.68
C LEU A 81 -12.61 -3.40 23.57
N THR A 82 -13.68 -2.80 23.04
CA THR A 82 -14.51 -1.82 23.76
C THR A 82 -15.21 -2.40 25.00
N PRO A 83 -15.90 -3.55 24.96
CA PRO A 83 -16.40 -4.24 26.15
C PRO A 83 -15.34 -4.56 27.21
N ILE A 84 -14.12 -4.94 26.78
CA ILE A 84 -13.00 -5.27 27.67
C ILE A 84 -12.52 -4.00 28.38
N ILE A 85 -12.34 -2.89 27.64
CA ILE A 85 -12.00 -1.56 28.18
C ILE A 85 -13.02 -1.17 29.26
N GLY A 86 -14.32 -1.32 29.00
CA GLY A 86 -15.38 -0.95 29.96
C GLY A 86 -15.33 -1.67 31.32
N ARG A 87 -14.52 -2.74 31.45
CA ARG A 87 -14.30 -3.49 32.69
C ARG A 87 -12.95 -3.21 33.36
N CYS A 88 -12.09 -2.43 32.73
CA CYS A 88 -10.77 -2.06 33.26
C CYS A 88 -10.86 -0.90 34.25
N THR A 89 -9.77 -0.65 34.97
CA THR A 89 -9.65 0.54 35.84
C THR A 89 -9.60 1.84 35.02
N PRO A 90 -9.91 3.02 35.59
CA PRO A 90 -9.93 4.29 34.84
C PRO A 90 -8.61 4.62 34.12
N ASP A 91 -7.47 4.27 34.72
CA ASP A 91 -6.15 4.51 34.13
C ASP A 91 -5.92 3.61 32.90
N GLU A 92 -6.19 2.30 33.05
CA GLU A 92 -6.12 1.31 31.96
C GLU A 92 -7.12 1.65 30.83
N GLN A 93 -8.30 2.17 31.18
CA GLN A 93 -9.30 2.62 30.21
C GLN A 93 -8.79 3.76 29.34
N ALA A 94 -8.15 4.77 29.96
CA ALA A 94 -7.62 5.91 29.23
C ALA A 94 -6.53 5.47 28.23
N GLU A 95 -5.61 4.61 28.67
CA GLU A 95 -4.53 4.08 27.85
C GLU A 95 -5.05 3.23 26.68
N LEU A 96 -5.89 2.23 26.95
CA LEU A 96 -6.43 1.34 25.92
C LEU A 96 -7.34 2.09 24.93
N THR A 97 -8.09 3.09 25.39
CA THR A 97 -8.93 3.92 24.51
C THR A 97 -8.06 4.77 23.58
N ALA A 98 -6.97 5.35 24.09
CA ALA A 98 -6.00 6.08 23.28
C ALA A 98 -5.37 5.15 22.22
N LEU A 99 -4.92 3.97 22.63
CA LEU A 99 -4.38 2.95 21.71
C LEU A 99 -5.39 2.53 20.65
N GLN A 100 -6.64 2.23 21.03
CA GLN A 100 -7.70 1.86 20.11
C GLN A 100 -7.92 2.95 19.05
N LYS A 101 -7.96 4.21 19.47
CA LYS A 101 -8.11 5.35 18.56
C LYS A 101 -6.94 5.46 17.60
N THR A 102 -5.70 5.37 18.10
CA THR A 102 -4.49 5.45 17.27
C THR A 102 -4.44 4.33 16.23
N ILE A 103 -4.72 3.08 16.64
CA ILE A 103 -4.77 1.92 15.72
C ILE A 103 -5.85 2.13 14.65
N ALA A 104 -7.03 2.63 15.03
CA ALA A 104 -8.10 2.92 14.07
C ALA A 104 -7.70 4.00 13.05
N THR A 105 -7.03 5.06 13.51
CA THR A 105 -6.49 6.12 12.64
C THR A 105 -5.44 5.58 11.68
N LEU A 106 -4.46 4.82 12.17
CA LEU A 106 -3.42 4.20 11.34
C LEU A 106 -4.02 3.24 10.30
N ALA A 107 -5.06 2.47 10.67
CA ALA A 107 -5.73 1.59 9.72
C ALA A 107 -6.46 2.34 8.60
N ALA A 108 -6.98 3.54 8.89
CA ALA A 108 -7.57 4.40 7.85
C ALA A 108 -6.48 4.98 6.94
N GLU A 109 -5.37 5.45 7.51
CA GLU A 109 -4.24 6.01 6.78
C GLU A 109 -3.58 4.98 5.85
N ILE A 110 -3.31 3.76 6.35
CA ILE A 110 -2.77 2.66 5.54
C ILE A 110 -3.68 2.38 4.33
N ARG A 111 -5.00 2.31 4.54
CA ARG A 111 -5.95 2.06 3.45
C ARG A 111 -5.91 3.18 2.41
N GLN A 112 -5.89 4.43 2.85
CA GLN A 112 -5.80 5.58 1.96
C GLN A 112 -4.50 5.54 1.14
N LEU A 113 -3.35 5.31 1.77
CA LEU A 113 -2.05 5.25 1.10
C LEU A 113 -1.99 4.11 0.08
N VAL A 114 -2.53 2.94 0.41
CA VAL A 114 -2.61 1.81 -0.53
C VAL A 114 -3.46 2.17 -1.76
N ASP A 115 -4.61 2.81 -1.56
CA ASP A 115 -5.48 3.22 -2.66
C ASP A 115 -4.85 4.32 -3.52
N GLU A 116 -4.14 5.27 -2.91
CA GLU A 116 -3.36 6.29 -3.61
C GLU A 116 -2.23 5.67 -4.46
N ASN A 117 -1.43 4.78 -3.87
CA ASN A 117 -0.33 4.11 -4.57
C ASN A 117 -0.84 3.29 -5.76
N ARG A 118 -1.97 2.59 -5.60
CA ARG A 118 -2.65 1.88 -6.71
C ARG A 118 -3.07 2.82 -7.82
N ARG A 119 -3.64 3.98 -7.48
CA ARG A 119 -4.04 5.00 -8.46
C ARG A 119 -2.83 5.55 -9.23
N PHE A 120 -1.72 5.84 -8.56
CA PHE A 120 -0.49 6.33 -9.20
C PHE A 120 0.12 5.31 -10.15
N LEU A 121 0.17 4.03 -9.76
CA LEU A 121 0.64 2.96 -10.63
C LEU A 121 -0.27 2.81 -11.86
N GLY A 122 -1.60 2.81 -11.66
CA GLY A 122 -2.57 2.70 -12.74
C GLY A 122 -2.50 3.86 -13.75
N SER A 123 -2.34 5.10 -13.27
CA SER A 123 -2.20 6.28 -14.13
C SER A 123 -0.87 6.29 -14.90
N SER A 124 0.22 5.86 -14.26
CA SER A 124 1.53 5.73 -14.89
C SER A 124 1.52 4.69 -16.00
N LEU A 125 0.95 3.50 -15.75
CA LEU A 125 0.79 2.45 -16.76
C LEU A 125 -0.10 2.90 -17.92
N THR A 126 -1.20 3.61 -17.64
CA THR A 126 -2.08 4.16 -18.67
C THR A 126 -1.33 5.13 -19.58
N THR A 127 -0.50 6.00 -19.00
CA THR A 127 0.32 6.96 -19.74
C THR A 127 1.34 6.24 -20.62
N ILE A 128 2.08 5.27 -20.07
CA ILE A 128 3.07 4.47 -20.82
C ILE A 128 2.39 3.75 -21.99
N ASN A 129 1.24 3.11 -21.76
CA ASN A 129 0.50 2.41 -22.82
C ASN A 129 0.04 3.36 -23.94
N ARG A 130 -0.43 4.57 -23.60
CA ARG A 130 -0.79 5.59 -24.60
C ARG A 130 0.43 6.06 -25.40
N SER A 131 1.57 6.28 -24.74
CA SER A 131 2.82 6.64 -25.41
C SER A 131 3.29 5.53 -26.34
N LEU A 132 3.24 4.27 -25.91
CA LEU A 132 3.58 3.12 -26.76
C LEU A 132 2.64 3.00 -27.96
N ALA A 133 1.32 3.14 -27.76
CA ALA A 133 0.35 3.13 -28.84
C ALA A 133 0.58 4.26 -29.84
N PHE A 134 0.91 5.46 -29.36
CA PHE A 134 1.29 6.59 -30.21
C PHE A 134 2.52 6.25 -31.04
N PHE A 135 3.62 5.76 -30.43
CA PHE A 135 4.81 5.36 -31.18
C PHE A 135 4.51 4.24 -32.16
N GLN A 136 3.81 3.19 -31.74
CA GLN A 136 3.38 2.10 -32.63
C GLN A 136 2.63 2.67 -33.82
N SER A 137 1.56 3.45 -33.62
CA SER A 137 0.80 4.06 -34.72
C SER A 137 1.62 4.93 -35.66
N ARG A 138 2.75 5.51 -35.22
CA ARG A 138 3.66 6.31 -36.07
C ARG A 138 4.69 5.45 -36.81
N PHE A 139 5.09 4.33 -36.21
CA PHE A 139 6.00 3.35 -36.82
C PHE A 139 5.26 2.35 -37.73
N THR A 140 3.97 2.10 -37.53
CA THR A 140 3.10 1.30 -38.41
C THR A 140 2.36 2.12 -39.46
N VAL A 141 2.74 3.39 -39.72
CA VAL A 141 2.30 4.09 -40.94
C VAL A 141 3.11 3.59 -42.14
N SER A 142 2.79 2.38 -42.57
CA SER A 142 2.95 1.83 -43.91
C SER A 142 1.65 1.03 -44.09
N GLU A 143 0.73 1.31 -44.99
CA GLU A 143 0.80 1.85 -46.34
C GLU A 143 -0.51 2.61 -46.58
N THR A 144 -0.48 3.91 -46.85
CA THR A 144 -1.66 4.56 -47.44
C THR A 144 -1.37 4.77 -48.91
N TYR A 145 -1.83 3.79 -49.70
CA TYR A 145 -2.22 3.87 -51.11
C TYR A 145 -1.77 5.18 -51.80
N GLY A 146 -0.70 5.11 -52.60
CA GLY A 146 -0.47 6.14 -53.60
C GLY A 146 -1.69 6.18 -54.52
N GLY A 147 -2.19 7.38 -54.84
CA GLY A 147 -3.37 7.61 -55.70
C GLY A 147 -3.26 7.09 -57.15
N SER A 148 -2.35 6.16 -57.43
CA SER A 148 -2.11 5.52 -58.72
C SER A 148 -1.88 4.00 -58.65
N GLY A 149 -2.12 3.35 -57.49
CA GLY A 149 -2.11 1.87 -57.41
C GLY A 149 -0.76 1.19 -57.64
N GLN A 150 0.37 1.90 -57.49
CA GLN A 150 1.70 1.30 -57.49
C GLN A 150 2.33 1.35 -56.10
N MET A 151 2.81 0.20 -55.65
CA MET A 151 3.55 0.01 -54.41
C MET A 151 4.98 0.56 -54.63
N VAL A 152 5.33 1.64 -53.91
CA VAL A 152 6.67 2.24 -54.01
C VAL A 152 7.49 1.76 -52.82
N GLU A 153 8.36 0.78 -53.04
CA GLU A 153 9.45 0.47 -52.11
C GLU A 153 10.51 1.58 -52.22
N ARG A 154 10.76 2.31 -51.13
CA ARG A 154 11.85 3.30 -51.08
C ARG A 154 13.03 2.75 -50.29
N GLY A 155 14.16 2.63 -51.00
CA GLY A 155 15.46 2.23 -50.46
C GLY A 155 16.02 3.17 -49.39
N THR A 156 16.54 2.54 -48.36
CA THR A 156 17.56 2.83 -47.33
C THR A 156 18.30 4.19 -47.26
N ASN A 157 17.73 5.33 -47.63
CA ASN A 157 18.37 6.65 -47.39
C ASN A 157 17.33 7.77 -47.19
N SER A 158 16.89 8.00 -45.95
CA SER A 158 16.13 9.20 -45.58
C SER A 158 16.96 10.09 -44.65
N SER A 159 17.49 11.18 -45.21
CA SER A 159 18.15 12.26 -44.47
C SER A 159 17.16 12.92 -43.50
N LEU A 160 17.46 12.89 -42.21
CA LEU A 160 16.60 13.37 -41.11
C LEU A 160 16.61 14.88 -40.84
N LEU A 161 17.22 15.72 -41.69
CA LEU A 161 17.32 17.16 -41.44
C LEU A 161 16.83 17.97 -42.64
N ARG A 162 15.55 18.37 -42.62
CA ARG A 162 15.12 19.56 -43.36
C ARG A 162 15.44 20.78 -42.51
N ARG A 163 16.27 21.63 -43.11
CA ARG A 163 16.77 22.91 -42.62
C ARG A 163 15.96 24.00 -43.31
N GLU A 164 15.06 24.65 -42.60
CA GLU A 164 14.43 25.94 -42.97
C GLU A 164 14.25 26.66 -41.61
N ILE A 165 15.05 27.68 -41.28
CA ILE A 165 14.80 29.11 -41.59
C ILE A 165 13.32 29.47 -41.47
#